data_AF-A0AAD9J3R3-F1
#
_entry.id   AF-A0AAD9J3R3-F1
#
_cell.length_a   1.000
_cell.length_b   1.000
_cell.length_c   1.000
_cell.angle_alpha   90.00
_cell.angle_beta   90.00
_cell.angle_gamma   90.00
#
_symmetry.space_group_name_H-M   'P 1'
#
loop_
_entity.id
_entity.type
_entity.pdbx_description
1 polymer ?
#
loop_
_entity_poly.entity_id
_entity_poly.type
_entity_poly.pdbx_seq_one_letter_code
_entity_poly.pdbx_strand_id
1 'polypeptide(L)'
;MLAELHAKAAISNFYQKQNAETQKSGDDQKQAIKELKHEMIRKQQELRNLERSREQALWEETKKQKKMAIDMKKLTKQISNLEKQLKQKEAADGDSPENEELIKSLQDKLVYAEREHDLIKQQYKDIKARSKDFENRLIVAEEDLHQKQRDADIAADLEAAEAEVKMLKKQLEVCSPYYHTLALAVLAQPSVLYFVLSCHFLYHILIAVC
;
A
#
# COMPACT_ATOMS: atom_id res chain seq x y z
N MET A 1 18.41 54.28 22.39
CA MET A 1 19.62 53.44 22.38
C MET A 1 19.46 52.09 23.09
N LEU A 2 19.32 52.00 24.43
CA LEU A 2 19.19 50.69 25.12
C LEU A 2 17.93 49.91 24.73
N ALA A 3 16.77 50.58 24.61
CA ALA A 3 15.52 49.96 24.18
C ALA A 3 15.55 49.43 22.73
N GLU A 4 16.25 50.10 21.82
CA GLU A 4 16.45 49.63 20.43
C GLU A 4 17.37 48.42 20.34
N LEU A 5 18.42 48.37 21.18
CA LEU A 5 19.30 47.20 21.27
C LEU A 5 18.55 45.98 21.80
N HIS A 6 17.69 46.16 22.82
CA HIS A 6 16.83 45.10 23.32
C HIS A 6 15.78 44.65 22.29
N ALA A 7 15.18 45.59 21.54
CA ALA A 7 14.23 45.26 20.47
C ALA A 7 14.90 44.48 19.33
N LYS A 8 16.11 44.88 18.90
CA LYS A 8 16.90 44.17 17.88
C LYS A 8 17.31 42.77 18.34
N ALA A 9 17.71 42.60 19.60
CA ALA A 9 18.05 41.31 20.17
C ALA A 9 16.82 40.37 20.27
N ALA A 10 15.66 40.90 20.67
CA ALA A 10 14.42 40.14 20.75
C ALA A 10 13.94 39.65 19.38
N ILE A 11 14.02 40.49 18.35
CA ILE A 11 13.70 40.13 16.97
C ILE A 11 14.67 39.06 16.45
N SER A 12 15.97 39.22 16.69
CA SER A 12 16.98 38.24 16.27
C SER A 12 16.76 36.86 16.93
N ASN A 13 16.47 36.83 18.24
CA ASN A 13 16.18 35.58 18.96
C ASN A 13 14.89 34.91 18.46
N PHE A 14 13.86 35.69 18.10
CA PHE A 14 12.63 35.17 17.53
C PHE A 14 12.87 34.45 16.19
N TYR A 15 13.63 35.08 15.28
CA TYR A 15 13.97 34.46 13.99
C TYR A 15 14.87 33.24 14.13
N GLN A 16 15.84 33.27 15.06
CA GLN A 16 16.68 32.09 15.34
C GLN A 16 15.84 30.92 15.87
N LYS A 17 14.88 31.18 16.77
CA LYS A 17 13.99 30.16 17.30
C LYS A 17 13.07 29.59 16.21
N GLN A 18 12.47 30.43 15.36
CA GLN A 18 11.67 29.97 14.23
C GLN A 18 12.49 29.14 13.22
N ASN A 19 13.73 29.54 12.94
CA ASN A 19 14.63 28.81 12.04
C ASN A 19 15.03 27.44 12.63
N ALA A 20 15.27 27.36 13.93
CA ALA A 20 15.56 26.10 14.61
C ALA A 20 14.34 25.16 14.61
N GLU A 21 13.15 25.69 14.87
CA GLU A 21 11.88 24.92 14.84
C GLU A 21 11.57 24.40 13.42
N THR A 22 11.78 25.20 12.38
CA THR A 22 11.60 24.78 10.98
C THR A 22 12.66 23.79 10.51
N GLN A 23 13.92 23.92 10.93
CA GLN A 23 14.95 22.91 10.65
C GLN A 23 14.61 21.58 11.31
N LYS A 24 14.19 21.59 12.58
CA LYS A 24 13.79 20.38 13.29
C LYS A 24 12.61 19.69 12.61
N SER A 25 11.57 20.44 12.23
CA SER A 25 10.43 19.92 11.45
C SER A 25 10.87 19.28 10.14
N GLY A 26 11.79 19.92 9.40
CA GLY A 26 12.29 19.39 8.13
C GLY A 26 13.18 18.14 8.29
N ASP A 27 13.92 18.02 9.38
CA ASP A 27 14.72 16.82 9.67
C ASP A 27 13.83 15.65 10.12
N ASP A 28 12.80 15.92 10.93
CA ASP A 28 11.78 14.94 11.31
C ASP A 28 11.00 14.42 10.07
N GLN A 29 10.64 15.31 9.14
CA GLN A 29 9.99 14.94 7.88
C GLN A 29 10.87 14.06 6.99
N LYS A 30 12.14 14.44 6.76
CA LYS A 30 13.08 13.60 5.98
C LYS A 30 13.27 12.22 6.58
N GLN A 31 13.28 12.13 7.91
CA GLN A 31 13.39 10.86 8.59
C GLN A 31 12.14 10.00 8.35
N ALA A 32 10.94 10.58 8.43
CA ALA A 32 9.69 9.89 8.11
C ALA A 32 9.64 9.39 6.65
N ILE A 33 10.12 10.19 5.69
CA ILE A 33 10.18 9.79 4.27
C ILE A 33 11.15 8.64 4.05
N LYS A 34 12.30 8.68 4.71
CA LYS A 34 13.28 7.58 4.67
C LYS A 34 12.69 6.29 5.28
N GLU A 35 11.94 6.39 6.36
CA GLU A 35 11.25 5.25 6.99
C GLU A 35 10.17 4.67 6.06
N LEU A 36 9.32 5.52 5.46
CA LEU A 36 8.31 5.11 4.48
C LEU A 36 8.93 4.38 3.28
N LYS A 37 10.06 4.87 2.76
CA LYS A 37 10.77 4.22 1.64
C LYS A 37 11.29 2.84 2.01
N HIS A 38 11.86 2.67 3.19
CA HIS A 38 12.30 1.35 3.66
C HIS A 38 11.12 0.41 3.89
N GLU A 39 10.01 0.91 4.45
CA GLU A 39 8.80 0.12 4.66
C GLU A 39 8.21 -0.36 3.33
N MET A 40 8.15 0.50 2.32
CA MET A 40 7.71 0.15 0.97
C MET A 40 8.58 -0.95 0.35
N ILE A 41 9.91 -0.82 0.43
CA ILE A 41 10.84 -1.85 -0.08
C ILE A 41 10.61 -3.18 0.65
N ARG A 42 10.42 -3.14 1.97
CA ARG A 42 10.12 -4.33 2.79
C ARG A 42 8.82 -4.99 2.33
N LYS A 43 7.76 -4.21 2.15
CA LYS A 43 6.44 -4.68 1.70
C LYS A 43 6.47 -5.26 0.28
N GLN A 44 7.19 -4.64 -0.65
CA GLN A 44 7.42 -5.21 -1.98
C GLN A 44 8.13 -6.56 -1.91
N GLN A 45 9.11 -6.70 -1.02
CA GLN A 45 9.81 -7.98 -0.84
C GLN A 45 8.90 -9.04 -0.20
N GLU A 46 8.09 -8.67 0.78
CA GLU A 46 7.05 -9.53 1.36
C GLU A 46 6.07 -10.00 0.28
N LEU A 47 5.59 -9.09 -0.57
CA LEU A 47 4.67 -9.43 -1.67
C LEU A 47 5.31 -10.40 -2.67
N ARG A 48 6.55 -10.14 -3.12
CA ARG A 48 7.30 -11.07 -3.98
C ARG A 48 7.53 -12.45 -3.35
N ASN A 49 7.67 -12.51 -2.03
CA ASN A 49 7.80 -13.77 -1.31
C ASN A 49 6.45 -14.50 -1.23
N LEU A 50 5.35 -13.76 -0.99
CA LEU A 50 3.99 -14.29 -0.97
C LEU A 50 3.55 -14.79 -2.34
N GLU A 51 3.85 -14.07 -3.42
CA GLU A 51 3.60 -14.49 -4.81
C GLU A 51 4.31 -15.81 -5.12
N ARG A 52 5.62 -15.90 -4.85
CA ARG A 52 6.37 -17.15 -5.04
C ARG A 52 5.82 -18.29 -4.19
N SER A 53 5.44 -18.00 -2.95
CA SER A 53 4.81 -19.00 -2.07
C SER A 53 3.46 -19.46 -2.60
N ARG A 54 2.63 -18.55 -3.15
CA ARG A 54 1.36 -18.86 -3.81
C ARG A 54 1.59 -19.70 -5.07
N GLU A 55 2.52 -19.34 -5.92
CA GLU A 55 2.83 -20.11 -7.14
C GLU A 55 3.24 -21.54 -6.81
N GLN A 56 4.10 -21.72 -5.81
CA GLN A 56 4.49 -23.03 -5.32
C GLN A 56 3.31 -23.81 -4.73
N ALA A 57 2.49 -23.15 -3.89
CA ALA A 57 1.30 -23.75 -3.31
C ALA A 57 0.29 -24.17 -4.39
N LEU A 58 0.01 -23.30 -5.36
CA LEU A 58 -0.88 -23.57 -6.50
C LEU A 58 -0.35 -24.69 -7.38
N TRP A 59 0.96 -24.75 -7.61
CA TRP A 59 1.56 -25.84 -8.37
C TRP A 59 1.37 -27.19 -7.67
N GLU A 60 1.67 -27.26 -6.37
CA GLU A 60 1.45 -28.46 -5.55
C GLU A 60 -0.03 -28.84 -5.45
N GLU A 61 -0.92 -27.86 -5.26
CA GLU A 61 -2.37 -28.08 -5.22
C GLU A 61 -2.89 -28.56 -6.57
N THR A 62 -2.46 -27.97 -7.69
CA THR A 62 -2.84 -28.40 -9.03
C THR A 62 -2.36 -29.83 -9.31
N LYS A 63 -1.15 -30.17 -8.88
CA LYS A 63 -0.61 -31.52 -8.99
C LYS A 63 -1.44 -32.52 -8.17
N LYS A 64 -1.79 -32.18 -6.93
CA LYS A 64 -2.69 -32.99 -6.08
C LYS A 64 -4.08 -33.13 -6.69
N GLN A 65 -4.67 -32.04 -7.19
CA GLN A 65 -5.97 -32.05 -7.85
C GLN A 65 -5.97 -32.94 -9.11
N LYS A 66 -4.94 -32.86 -9.94
CA LYS A 66 -4.79 -33.74 -11.12
C LYS A 66 -4.72 -35.21 -10.69
N LYS A 67 -3.93 -35.52 -9.66
CA LYS A 67 -3.84 -36.88 -9.12
C LYS A 67 -5.19 -37.37 -8.60
N MET A 68 -5.86 -36.57 -7.76
CA MET A 68 -7.20 -36.90 -7.22
C MET A 68 -8.24 -37.08 -8.33
N ALA A 69 -8.21 -36.28 -9.39
CA ALA A 69 -9.12 -36.42 -10.53
C ALA A 69 -8.90 -37.75 -11.28
N ILE A 70 -7.63 -38.18 -11.42
CA ILE A 70 -7.28 -39.48 -12.00
C ILE A 70 -7.78 -40.61 -11.10
N ASP A 71 -7.53 -40.51 -9.79
CA ASP A 71 -7.93 -41.51 -8.80
C ASP A 71 -9.46 -41.64 -8.72
N MET A 72 -10.18 -40.51 -8.67
CA MET A 72 -11.64 -40.48 -8.77
C MET A 72 -12.13 -41.18 -10.05
N LYS A 73 -11.57 -40.85 -11.22
CA LYS A 73 -11.97 -41.47 -12.48
C LYS A 73 -11.73 -42.97 -12.49
N LYS A 74 -10.66 -43.45 -11.84
CA LYS A 74 -10.37 -44.87 -11.67
C LYS A 74 -11.40 -45.54 -10.76
N LEU A 75 -11.72 -44.94 -9.62
CA LEU A 75 -12.73 -45.43 -8.69
C LEU A 75 -14.12 -45.45 -9.33
N THR A 76 -14.53 -44.42 -10.07
CA THR A 76 -15.81 -44.41 -10.79
C THR A 76 -15.92 -45.59 -11.78
N LYS A 77 -14.84 -45.89 -12.51
CA LYS A 77 -14.81 -47.07 -13.40
C LYS A 77 -14.88 -48.38 -12.63
N GLN A 78 -14.18 -48.46 -11.50
CA GLN A 78 -14.18 -49.65 -10.64
C GLN A 78 -15.55 -49.92 -10.04
N ILE A 79 -16.21 -48.88 -9.49
CA ILE A 79 -17.58 -48.91 -8.98
C ILE A 79 -18.53 -49.41 -10.08
N SER A 80 -18.50 -48.80 -11.26
CA SER A 80 -19.34 -49.22 -12.39
C SER A 80 -19.11 -50.68 -12.82
N ASN A 81 -17.87 -51.18 -12.75
CA ASN A 81 -17.58 -52.58 -13.05
C ASN A 81 -18.08 -53.52 -11.94
N LEU A 82 -17.92 -53.15 -10.67
CA LEU A 82 -18.43 -53.91 -9.52
C LEU A 82 -19.96 -53.96 -9.54
N GLU A 83 -20.64 -52.86 -9.83
CA GLU A 83 -22.11 -52.81 -9.99
C GLU A 83 -22.59 -53.75 -11.11
N LYS A 84 -21.87 -53.80 -12.24
CA LYS A 84 -22.19 -54.72 -13.34
C LYS A 84 -22.00 -56.17 -12.93
N GLN A 85 -20.90 -56.50 -12.25
CA GLN A 85 -20.63 -57.85 -11.75
C GLN A 85 -21.68 -58.28 -10.73
N LEU A 86 -22.06 -57.37 -9.82
CA LEU A 86 -23.10 -57.60 -8.82
C LEU A 86 -24.43 -57.93 -9.52
N LYS A 87 -24.88 -57.08 -10.45
CA LYS A 87 -26.13 -57.32 -11.21
C LYS A 87 -26.11 -58.62 -12.01
N GLN A 88 -24.97 -58.96 -12.63
CA GLN A 88 -24.84 -60.21 -13.37
C GLN A 88 -24.92 -61.44 -12.45
N LYS A 89 -24.38 -61.33 -11.23
CA LYS A 89 -24.40 -62.41 -10.25
C LYS A 89 -25.75 -62.55 -9.57
N GLU A 90 -26.41 -61.44 -9.26
CA GLU A 90 -27.79 -61.41 -8.76
C GLU A 90 -28.80 -61.94 -9.80
N ALA A 91 -28.57 -61.70 -11.09
CA ALA A 91 -29.43 -62.21 -12.16
C ALA A 91 -29.16 -63.67 -12.55
N ALA A 92 -28.02 -64.24 -12.14
CA ALA A 92 -27.72 -65.65 -12.34
C ALA A 92 -28.41 -66.45 -11.23
N ASP A 93 -29.69 -66.78 -11.45
CA ASP A 93 -30.55 -67.60 -10.56
C ASP A 93 -29.85 -68.91 -10.14
N GLY A 94 -29.24 -68.88 -8.96
CA GLY A 94 -28.61 -70.02 -8.35
C GLY A 94 -28.42 -69.75 -6.87
N ASP A 95 -29.34 -70.25 -6.06
CA ASP A 95 -29.30 -70.32 -4.59
C ASP A 95 -28.18 -71.27 -4.12
N SER A 96 -26.97 -71.08 -4.62
CA SER A 96 -25.77 -71.73 -4.12
C SER A 96 -25.17 -70.82 -3.05
N PRO A 97 -24.81 -71.36 -1.86
CA PRO A 97 -24.15 -70.58 -0.81
C PRO A 97 -22.83 -69.95 -1.28
N GLU A 98 -22.13 -70.55 -2.26
CA GLU A 98 -20.94 -69.95 -2.89
C GLU A 98 -21.27 -68.68 -3.68
N ASN A 99 -22.47 -68.59 -4.25
CA ASN A 99 -22.93 -67.42 -5.01
C ASN A 99 -23.32 -66.28 -4.04
N GLU A 100 -23.94 -66.62 -2.90
CA GLU A 100 -24.23 -65.67 -1.81
C GLU A 100 -22.96 -65.05 -1.21
N GLU A 101 -21.93 -65.87 -0.91
CA GLU A 101 -20.65 -65.38 -0.40
C GLU A 101 -19.97 -64.42 -1.41
N LEU A 102 -20.05 -64.75 -2.70
CA LEU A 102 -19.48 -63.91 -3.75
C LEU A 102 -20.22 -62.57 -3.90
N ILE A 103 -21.55 -62.58 -3.84
CA ILE A 103 -22.37 -61.35 -3.86
C ILE A 103 -22.02 -60.47 -2.66
N LYS A 104 -21.93 -61.05 -1.46
CA LYS A 104 -21.56 -60.30 -0.25
C LYS A 104 -20.16 -59.70 -0.37
N SER A 105 -19.19 -60.45 -0.88
CA SER A 105 -17.84 -59.94 -1.14
C SER A 105 -17.82 -58.79 -2.16
N LEU A 106 -18.64 -58.85 -3.20
CA LEU A 106 -18.77 -57.77 -4.19
C LEU A 106 -19.44 -56.53 -3.58
N GLN A 107 -20.46 -56.70 -2.74
CA GLN A 107 -21.10 -55.59 -2.00
C GLN A 107 -20.10 -54.90 -1.08
N ASP A 108 -19.30 -55.66 -0.32
CA ASP A 108 -18.29 -55.09 0.57
C ASP A 108 -17.23 -54.28 -0.21
N LYS A 109 -16.78 -54.80 -1.36
CA LYS A 109 -15.84 -54.09 -2.25
C LYS A 109 -16.45 -52.83 -2.86
N LEU A 110 -17.74 -52.86 -3.19
CA LEU A 110 -18.47 -51.71 -3.72
C LEU A 110 -18.56 -50.60 -2.66
N VAL A 111 -19.00 -50.93 -1.46
CA VAL A 111 -19.10 -49.99 -0.33
C VAL A 111 -17.74 -49.38 0.00
N TYR A 112 -16.67 -50.19 -0.03
CA TYR A 112 -15.32 -49.68 0.17
C TYR A 112 -14.92 -48.66 -0.92
N ALA A 113 -15.14 -48.99 -2.19
CA ALA A 113 -14.79 -48.12 -3.31
C ALA A 113 -15.61 -46.81 -3.31
N GLU A 114 -16.89 -46.87 -2.95
CA GLU A 114 -17.76 -45.69 -2.80
C GLU A 114 -17.27 -44.77 -1.68
N ARG A 115 -16.90 -45.33 -0.52
CA ARG A 115 -16.33 -44.56 0.59
C ARG A 115 -15.01 -43.88 0.22
N GLU A 116 -14.12 -44.58 -0.47
CA GLU A 116 -12.88 -43.96 -0.97
C GLU A 116 -13.17 -42.83 -1.96
N HIS A 117 -14.13 -43.05 -2.86
CA HIS A 117 -14.53 -42.05 -3.84
C HIS A 117 -15.07 -40.77 -3.18
N ASP A 118 -15.93 -40.91 -2.16
CA ASP A 118 -16.47 -39.78 -1.42
C ASP A 118 -15.41 -39.04 -0.59
N LEU A 119 -14.46 -39.77 0.00
CA LEU A 119 -13.33 -39.17 0.71
C LEU A 119 -12.47 -38.31 -0.21
N ILE A 120 -12.11 -38.81 -1.39
CA ILE A 120 -11.31 -38.05 -2.36
C ILE A 120 -12.10 -36.84 -2.86
N LYS A 121 -13.41 -36.98 -3.08
CA LYS A 121 -14.28 -35.87 -3.47
C LYS A 121 -14.34 -34.77 -2.40
N GLN A 122 -14.34 -35.14 -1.12
CA GLN A 122 -14.27 -34.18 -0.03
C GLN A 122 -12.91 -33.47 0.01
N GLN A 123 -11.81 -34.22 -0.05
CA GLN A 123 -10.46 -33.65 -0.09
C GLN A 123 -10.27 -32.68 -1.26
N TYR A 124 -10.85 -33.00 -2.42
CA TYR A 124 -10.82 -32.12 -3.59
C TYR A 124 -11.53 -30.77 -3.32
N LYS A 125 -12.66 -30.78 -2.62
CA LYS A 125 -13.36 -29.55 -2.21
C LYS A 125 -12.54 -28.72 -1.23
N ASP A 126 -11.91 -29.36 -0.26
CA ASP A 126 -11.10 -28.68 0.76
C ASP A 126 -9.88 -27.98 0.13
N ILE A 127 -9.21 -28.65 -0.82
CA ILE A 127 -8.10 -28.02 -1.56
C ILE A 127 -8.60 -26.81 -2.35
N LYS A 128 -9.75 -26.93 -3.04
CA LYS A 128 -10.32 -25.81 -3.79
C LYS A 128 -10.65 -24.60 -2.89
N ALA A 129 -11.11 -24.84 -1.67
CA ALA A 129 -11.36 -23.79 -0.69
C ALA A 129 -10.07 -23.10 -0.23
N ARG A 130 -9.00 -23.87 0.02
CA ARG A 130 -7.67 -23.33 0.37
C ARG A 130 -7.07 -22.47 -0.74
N SER A 131 -7.19 -22.88 -2.01
CA SER A 131 -6.73 -22.06 -3.14
C SER A 131 -7.40 -20.68 -3.15
N LYS A 132 -8.71 -20.62 -2.84
CA LYS A 132 -9.47 -19.37 -2.76
C LYS A 132 -9.04 -18.49 -1.59
N ASP A 133 -8.72 -19.08 -0.44
CA ASP A 133 -8.20 -18.35 0.72
C ASP A 133 -6.85 -17.69 0.41
N PHE A 134 -5.94 -18.42 -0.25
CA PHE A 134 -4.67 -17.85 -0.70
C PHE A 134 -4.85 -16.68 -1.67
N GLU A 135 -5.84 -16.75 -2.55
CA GLU A 135 -6.16 -15.67 -3.48
C GLU A 135 -6.64 -14.41 -2.74
N ASN A 136 -7.52 -14.56 -1.75
CA ASN A 136 -7.97 -13.44 -0.92
C ASN A 136 -6.82 -12.78 -0.14
N ARG A 137 -5.90 -13.57 0.42
CA ARG A 137 -4.75 -13.04 1.16
C ARG A 137 -3.80 -12.22 0.29
N LEU A 138 -3.70 -12.56 -0.99
CA LEU A 138 -2.85 -11.84 -1.93
C LEU A 138 -3.47 -10.49 -2.29
N ILE A 139 -4.79 -10.44 -2.52
CA ILE A 139 -5.54 -9.19 -2.75
C ILE A 139 -5.30 -8.20 -1.61
N VAL A 140 -5.44 -8.65 -0.36
CA VAL A 140 -5.20 -7.79 0.83
C VAL A 140 -3.77 -7.27 0.87
N ALA A 141 -2.78 -8.09 0.50
CA ALA A 141 -1.38 -7.68 0.47
C ALA A 141 -1.08 -6.68 -0.66
N GLU A 142 -1.71 -6.83 -1.83
CA GLU A 142 -1.62 -5.88 -2.94
C GLU A 142 -2.24 -4.53 -2.58
N GLU A 143 -3.41 -4.53 -1.93
CA GLU A 143 -4.08 -3.31 -1.46
C GLU A 143 -3.21 -2.52 -0.46
N ASP A 144 -2.60 -3.20 0.51
CA ASP A 144 -1.67 -2.59 1.49
C ASP A 144 -0.44 -1.98 0.80
N LEU A 145 0.12 -2.68 -0.19
CA LEU A 145 1.24 -2.16 -0.99
C LEU A 145 0.85 -0.92 -1.78
N HIS A 146 -0.31 -0.94 -2.45
CA HIS A 146 -0.82 0.21 -3.18
C HIS A 146 -1.05 1.42 -2.27
N GLN A 147 -1.53 1.23 -1.05
CA GLN A 147 -1.66 2.31 -0.08
C GLN A 147 -0.29 2.90 0.30
N LYS A 148 0.69 2.05 0.63
CA LYS A 148 2.04 2.52 0.97
C LYS A 148 2.74 3.22 -0.18
N GLN A 149 2.48 2.81 -1.42
CA GLN A 149 3.02 3.47 -2.59
C GLN A 149 2.41 4.88 -2.77
N ARG A 150 1.09 5.04 -2.55
CA ARG A 150 0.46 6.37 -2.51
C ARG A 150 1.07 7.27 -1.45
N ASP A 151 1.30 6.74 -0.24
CA ASP A 151 1.90 7.51 0.85
C ASP A 151 3.33 7.96 0.50
N ALA A 152 4.10 7.11 -0.19
CA ALA A 152 5.44 7.43 -0.65
C ALA A 152 5.46 8.48 -1.78
N ASP A 153 4.49 8.44 -2.71
CA ASP A 153 4.36 9.43 -3.78
C ASP A 153 4.02 10.82 -3.20
N ILE A 154 3.08 10.89 -2.24
CA ILE A 154 2.75 12.14 -1.52
C ILE A 154 3.98 12.70 -0.78
N ALA A 155 4.77 11.82 -0.16
CA ALA A 155 6.02 12.20 0.51
C ALA A 155 7.04 12.80 -0.47
N ALA A 156 7.16 12.25 -1.68
CA ALA A 156 8.06 12.78 -2.71
C ALA A 156 7.61 14.16 -3.22
N ASP A 157 6.32 14.36 -3.41
CA ASP A 157 5.76 15.67 -3.80
C ASP A 157 6.00 16.73 -2.72
N LEU A 158 5.91 16.34 -1.45
CA LEU A 158 6.22 17.23 -0.33
C LEU A 158 7.70 17.65 -0.31
N GLU A 159 8.62 16.71 -0.53
CA GLU A 159 10.06 17.01 -0.66
C GLU A 159 10.35 17.99 -1.81
N ALA A 160 9.67 17.81 -2.96
CA ALA A 160 9.80 18.71 -4.10
C ALA A 160 9.28 20.13 -3.78
N ALA A 161 8.10 20.23 -3.17
CA ALA A 161 7.52 21.52 -2.76
C ALA A 161 8.40 22.25 -1.72
N GLU A 162 8.99 21.53 -0.76
CA GLU A 162 9.91 22.12 0.21
C GLU A 162 11.20 22.64 -0.45
N ALA A 163 11.72 21.93 -1.45
CA ALA A 163 12.87 22.38 -2.22
C ALA A 163 12.58 23.68 -2.97
N GLU A 164 11.39 23.80 -3.58
CA GLU A 164 10.92 25.01 -4.24
C GLU A 164 10.76 26.18 -3.26
N VAL A 165 10.12 25.95 -2.11
CA VAL A 165 9.98 26.97 -1.06
C VAL A 165 11.35 27.45 -0.56
N LYS A 166 12.30 26.53 -0.39
CA LYS A 166 13.67 26.89 0.02
C LYS A 166 14.39 27.72 -1.03
N MET A 167 14.21 27.40 -2.31
CA MET A 167 14.70 28.19 -3.45
C MET A 167 14.10 29.60 -3.45
N LEU A 168 12.77 29.70 -3.32
CA LEU A 168 12.05 30.98 -3.28
C LEU A 168 12.45 31.83 -2.07
N LYS A 169 12.64 31.23 -0.89
CA LYS A 169 13.16 31.92 0.30
C LYS A 169 14.56 32.50 0.05
N LYS A 170 15.46 31.71 -0.56
CA LYS A 170 16.80 32.21 -0.95
C LYS A 170 16.71 33.37 -1.95
N GLN A 171 15.84 33.27 -2.96
CA GLN A 171 15.63 34.37 -3.91
C GLN A 171 15.09 35.61 -3.21
N LEU A 172 14.15 35.46 -2.27
CA LEU A 172 13.62 36.56 -1.48
C LEU A 172 14.69 37.21 -0.59
N GLU A 173 15.56 36.43 0.07
CA GLU A 173 16.69 36.96 0.85
C GLU A 173 17.70 37.73 -0.01
N VAL A 174 17.92 37.31 -1.25
CA VAL A 174 18.80 38.02 -2.20
C VAL A 174 18.14 39.29 -2.75
N CYS A 175 16.84 39.27 -3.03
CA CYS A 175 16.10 40.41 -3.58
C CYS A 175 15.69 41.44 -2.53
N SER A 176 15.42 41.03 -1.29
CA SER A 176 15.02 41.90 -0.17
C SER A 176 15.93 43.12 0.05
N PRO A 177 17.27 42.96 0.16
CA PRO A 177 18.17 44.11 0.28
C PRO A 177 18.19 44.96 -1.00
N TYR A 178 17.97 44.39 -2.18
CA TYR A 178 17.91 45.13 -3.44
C TYR A 178 16.70 46.09 -3.48
N TYR A 179 15.52 45.61 -3.08
CA TYR A 179 14.33 46.45 -2.96
C TYR A 179 14.41 47.45 -1.80
N HIS A 180 15.05 47.09 -0.68
CA HIS A 180 15.28 48.02 0.43
C HIS A 180 16.23 49.15 0.02
N THR A 181 17.28 48.84 -0.74
CA THR A 181 18.24 49.82 -1.26
C THR A 181 17.62 50.69 -2.35
N LEU A 182 16.79 50.11 -3.24
CA LEU A 182 16.01 50.88 -4.22
C LEU A 182 14.98 51.79 -3.57
N ALA A 183 14.24 51.33 -2.55
CA ALA A 183 13.29 52.15 -1.81
C ALA A 183 13.98 53.33 -1.10
N LEU A 184 15.13 53.07 -0.47
CA LEU A 184 15.95 54.12 0.13
C LEU A 184 16.54 55.07 -0.92
N ALA A 185 16.96 54.56 -2.09
CA ALA A 185 17.47 55.38 -3.18
C ALA A 185 16.39 56.27 -3.81
N VAL A 186 15.16 55.77 -3.98
CA VAL A 186 14.00 56.55 -4.46
C VAL A 186 13.61 57.62 -3.44
N LEU A 187 13.61 57.30 -2.13
CA LEU A 187 13.35 58.28 -1.08
C LEU A 187 14.48 59.30 -0.92
N ALA A 188 15.72 58.96 -1.28
CA ALA A 188 16.87 59.86 -1.28
C ALA A 188 16.93 60.76 -2.54
N GLN A 189 16.06 60.56 -3.54
CA GLN A 189 15.99 61.46 -4.67
C GLN A 189 15.44 62.82 -4.23
N PRO A 190 16.14 63.93 -4.49
CA PRO A 190 15.74 65.25 -4.02
C PRO A 190 14.38 65.68 -4.56
N SER A 191 13.98 65.20 -5.73
CA SER A 191 12.65 65.43 -6.33
C SER A 191 11.51 64.75 -5.57
N VAL A 192 11.72 63.52 -5.09
CA VAL A 192 10.72 62.75 -4.31
C VAL A 192 10.63 63.28 -2.90
N LEU A 193 11.76 63.63 -2.28
CA LEU A 193 11.82 64.35 -1.00
C LEU A 193 11.11 65.70 -1.07
N TYR A 194 11.32 66.47 -2.15
CA TYR A 194 10.59 67.72 -2.39
C TYR A 194 9.10 67.47 -2.54
N PHE A 195 8.69 66.42 -3.25
CA PHE A 195 7.29 66.08 -3.46
C PHE A 195 6.60 65.68 -2.13
N VAL A 196 7.24 64.85 -1.32
CA VAL A 196 6.70 64.43 -0.01
C VAL A 196 6.67 65.61 0.97
N LEU A 197 7.72 66.43 1.03
CA LEU A 197 7.77 67.63 1.88
C LEU A 197 6.75 68.68 1.42
N SER A 198 6.58 68.89 0.11
CA SER A 198 5.59 69.83 -0.41
C SER A 198 4.15 69.32 -0.19
N CYS A 199 3.87 68.03 -0.32
CA CYS A 199 2.59 67.45 0.09
C CYS A 199 2.34 67.61 1.61
N HIS A 200 3.36 67.42 2.45
CA HIS A 200 3.23 67.59 3.90
C HIS A 200 3.03 69.07 4.28
N PHE A 201 3.72 69.99 3.60
CA PHE A 201 3.58 71.43 3.79
C PHE A 201 2.21 71.92 3.32
N LEU A 202 1.72 71.45 2.17
CA LEU A 202 0.38 71.74 1.67
C LEU A 202 -0.71 71.17 2.60
N TYR A 203 -0.49 69.98 3.17
CA TYR A 203 -1.39 69.38 4.14
C TYR A 203 -1.48 70.21 5.44
N HIS A 204 -0.35 70.71 5.94
CA HIS A 204 -0.33 71.62 7.10
C HIS A 204 -0.96 72.99 6.81
N ILE A 205 -0.80 73.52 5.60
CA ILE A 205 -1.48 74.75 5.16
C ILE A 205 -3.00 74.51 5.08
N LEU A 206 -3.44 73.39 4.50
CA LEU A 206 -4.87 73.03 4.43
C LEU A 206 -5.51 72.87 5.82
N ILE A 207 -4.76 72.34 6.79
CA ILE A 207 -5.23 72.22 8.19
C ILE A 207 -5.28 73.58 8.89
N ALA A 208 -4.40 74.53 8.55
CA ALA A 208 -4.36 75.85 9.17
C ALA A 208 -5.39 76.85 8.57
N VAL A 209 -5.96 76.53 7.40
CA VAL A 209 -6.94 77.38 6.69
C VAL A 209 -8.39 76.91 6.89
N CYS A 210 -8.61 75.72 7.48
CA CYS A 210 -9.90 75.23 7.97
C CYS A 210 -10.10 75.57 9.45
#